data_AF-A0A4U3LV16-F1
#
_entry.id   AF-A0A4U3LV16-F1
#
_cell.length_a   1.000
_cell.length_b   1.000
_cell.length_c   1.000
_cell.angle_alpha   90.00
_cell.angle_beta   90.00
_cell.angle_gamma   90.00
#
_symmetry.space_group_name_H-M   'P 1'
#
loop_
_entity.id
_entity.type
_entity.pdbx_description
1 polymer ?
#
loop_
_entity_poly.entity_id
_entity_poly.type
_entity_poly.pdbx_seq_one_letter_code
_entity_poly.pdbx_strand_id
1 'polypeptide(L)'
;MSTRAVATAHSIVGFTTCACLLIFYATGEPFGSINDVGNAALGILSLVLAWLVHPSRVLVGVAAVGTVLTIVGTVLVMSGITGYYLAGLWSSAGFALIGVWLVGSARQVGRTGLVAGVVMLLGLIGVPGIFLGIDDLDTAPVWTFVAGASWAGTYLLFPAWSLRLARQDRAESVA
;
A
#
# COMPACT_ATOMS: atom_id res chain seq x y z
N MET A 1 0.59 7.23 20.42
CA MET A 1 -0.27 7.53 19.25
C MET A 1 -1.45 6.58 19.30
N SER A 2 -2.69 7.05 19.16
CA SER A 2 -3.89 6.19 19.26
C SER A 2 -4.11 5.39 17.98
N THR A 3 -4.29 4.07 18.08
CA THR A 3 -4.59 3.15 16.96
C THR A 3 -5.72 3.69 16.09
N ARG A 4 -6.85 4.09 16.70
CA ARG A 4 -7.96 4.77 16.03
C ARG A 4 -7.55 5.97 15.17
N ALA A 5 -6.70 6.86 15.68
CA ALA A 5 -6.30 8.06 14.96
C ALA A 5 -5.47 7.71 13.72
N VAL A 6 -4.51 6.77 13.87
CA VAL A 6 -3.69 6.29 12.75
C VAL A 6 -4.55 5.57 11.72
N ALA A 7 -5.47 4.72 12.17
CA ALA A 7 -6.32 3.94 11.29
C ALA A 7 -7.29 4.84 10.50
N THR A 8 -7.83 5.89 11.13
CA THR A 8 -8.64 6.91 10.45
C THR A 8 -7.81 7.66 9.39
N ALA A 9 -6.61 8.12 9.76
CA ALA A 9 -5.72 8.83 8.84
C ALA A 9 -5.31 7.94 7.65
N HIS A 10 -4.93 6.69 7.92
CA HIS A 10 -4.58 5.68 6.92
C HIS A 10 -5.74 5.45 5.94
N SER A 11 -6.97 5.35 6.44
CA SER A 11 -8.16 5.19 5.61
C SER A 11 -8.38 6.39 4.68
N ILE A 12 -8.30 7.60 5.22
CA ILE A 12 -8.48 8.84 4.45
C ILE A 12 -7.39 8.96 3.39
N VAL A 13 -6.13 8.77 3.77
CA VAL A 13 -4.99 8.83 2.83
C VAL A 13 -5.17 7.78 1.73
N GLY A 14 -5.52 6.54 2.07
CA GLY A 14 -5.69 5.47 1.08
C GLY A 14 -6.79 5.77 0.05
N PHE A 15 -7.98 6.17 0.50
CA PHE A 15 -9.07 6.52 -0.42
C PHE A 15 -8.79 7.78 -1.24
N THR A 16 -8.18 8.81 -0.64
CA THR A 16 -7.77 10.02 -1.37
C THR A 16 -6.72 9.69 -2.42
N THR A 17 -5.72 8.88 -2.06
CA THR A 17 -4.67 8.41 -3.00
C THR A 17 -5.29 7.67 -4.18
N CYS A 18 -6.27 6.79 -3.91
CA CYS A 18 -7.04 6.10 -4.95
C CYS A 18 -7.78 7.08 -5.86
N ALA A 19 -8.50 8.03 -5.28
CA ALA A 19 -9.23 9.04 -6.04
C ALA A 19 -8.30 9.88 -6.92
N CYS A 20 -7.14 10.29 -6.41
CA CYS A 20 -6.12 10.98 -7.19
C CYS A 20 -5.63 10.14 -8.37
N LEU A 21 -5.39 8.85 -8.20
CA LEU A 21 -4.99 7.97 -9.30
C LEU A 21 -6.06 7.90 -10.40
N LEU A 22 -7.32 7.75 -10.01
CA LEU A 22 -8.44 7.68 -10.95
C LEU A 22 -8.62 9.00 -11.71
N ILE A 23 -8.51 10.14 -11.01
CA ILE A 23 -8.60 11.46 -11.63
C ILE A 23 -7.41 11.71 -12.54
N PHE A 24 -6.20 11.30 -12.15
CA PHE A 24 -5.01 11.41 -12.99
C PHE A 24 -5.21 10.76 -14.36
N TYR A 25 -5.78 9.56 -14.43
CA TYR A 25 -6.09 8.92 -15.71
C TYR A 25 -7.11 9.67 -16.58
N ALA A 26 -7.92 10.57 -15.99
CA ALA A 26 -8.90 11.38 -16.71
C ALA A 26 -8.38 12.79 -17.07
N THR A 27 -7.57 13.40 -16.21
CA THR A 27 -7.20 14.83 -16.32
C THR A 27 -5.69 15.11 -16.33
N GLY A 28 -4.86 14.11 -16.01
CA GLY A 28 -3.41 14.28 -15.88
C GLY A 28 -2.98 14.95 -14.56
N GLU A 29 -1.81 15.59 -14.58
CA GLU A 29 -1.24 16.31 -13.43
C GLU A 29 -2.16 17.44 -12.92
N PRO A 30 -2.12 17.80 -11.62
CA PRO A 30 -1.16 17.40 -10.58
C PRO A 30 -1.52 16.10 -9.83
N PHE A 31 -2.55 15.39 -10.27
CA PHE A 31 -3.12 14.27 -9.49
C PHE A 31 -2.20 13.05 -9.42
N GLY A 32 -1.32 12.85 -10.41
CA GLY A 32 -0.28 11.81 -10.37
C GLY A 32 0.72 12.09 -9.25
N SER A 33 1.30 13.29 -9.23
CA SER A 33 2.19 13.73 -8.14
C SER A 33 1.55 13.60 -6.75
N ILE A 34 0.27 13.95 -6.60
CA ILE A 34 -0.45 13.81 -5.33
C ILE A 34 -0.65 12.33 -4.95
N ASN A 35 -0.96 11.47 -5.93
CA ASN A 35 -1.03 10.02 -5.71
C ASN A 35 0.31 9.46 -5.21
N ASP A 36 1.43 9.89 -5.79
CA ASP A 36 2.77 9.39 -5.43
C ASP A 36 3.16 9.78 -4.01
N VAL A 37 2.89 11.03 -3.59
CA VAL A 37 3.04 11.46 -2.19
C VAL A 37 2.10 10.65 -1.28
N GLY A 38 0.86 10.42 -1.74
CA GLY A 38 -0.12 9.59 -1.06
C GLY A 38 0.36 8.16 -0.81
N ASN A 39 1.07 7.55 -1.76
CA ASN A 39 1.66 6.22 -1.62
C ASN A 39 2.70 6.15 -0.51
N ALA A 40 3.65 7.09 -0.48
CA ALA A 40 4.65 7.17 0.57
C ALA A 40 3.99 7.38 1.95
N ALA A 41 3.03 8.30 2.04
CA ALA A 41 2.28 8.55 3.27
C ALA A 41 1.50 7.31 3.74
N LEU A 42 0.85 6.59 2.81
CA LEU A 42 0.13 5.37 3.09
C LEU A 42 1.07 4.26 3.61
N GLY A 43 2.25 4.11 2.99
CA GLY A 43 3.30 3.19 3.45
C GLY A 43 3.78 3.49 4.88
N ILE A 44 4.01 4.76 5.21
CA ILE A 44 4.42 5.19 6.56
C ILE A 44 3.32 4.91 7.59
N LEU A 45 2.08 5.30 7.30
CA LEU A 45 0.95 5.05 8.19
C LEU A 45 0.72 3.54 8.39
N SER A 46 0.97 2.73 7.37
CA SER A 46 0.88 1.27 7.46
C SER A 46 1.91 0.69 8.41
N LEU A 47 3.15 1.19 8.41
CA LEU A 47 4.17 0.78 9.38
C LEU A 47 3.78 1.17 10.81
N VAL A 48 3.23 2.37 11.00
CA VAL A 48 2.75 2.80 12.32
C VAL A 48 1.61 1.88 12.79
N LEU A 49 0.66 1.52 11.93
CA LEU A 49 -0.37 0.53 12.25
C LEU A 49 0.22 -0.84 12.57
N ALA A 50 1.22 -1.29 11.80
CA ALA A 50 1.92 -2.53 12.06
C ALA A 50 2.57 -2.54 13.45
N TRP A 51 3.14 -1.42 13.88
CA TRP A 51 3.68 -1.28 15.23
C TRP A 51 2.59 -1.35 16.32
N LEU A 52 1.46 -0.69 16.10
CA LEU A 52 0.37 -0.57 17.08
C LEU A 52 -0.50 -1.82 17.23
N VAL A 53 -0.60 -2.66 16.20
CA VAL A 53 -1.35 -3.93 16.25
C VAL A 53 -0.53 -5.05 16.93
N HIS A 54 0.67 -4.73 17.44
CA HIS A 54 1.56 -5.61 18.21
C HIS A 54 1.79 -7.03 17.61
N PRO A 55 2.14 -7.16 16.33
CA PRO A 55 2.54 -8.42 15.73
C PRO A 55 3.96 -8.82 16.19
N SER A 56 4.49 -9.93 15.68
CA SER A 56 5.89 -10.28 15.92
C SER A 56 6.84 -9.19 15.37
N ARG A 57 7.99 -9.00 16.03
CA ARG A 57 9.01 -8.03 15.59
C ARG A 57 9.49 -8.27 14.15
N VAL A 58 9.48 -9.52 13.71
CA VAL A 58 9.82 -9.90 12.33
C VAL A 58 8.82 -9.30 11.34
N LEU A 59 7.52 -9.41 11.60
CA LEU A 59 6.49 -8.87 10.72
C LEU A 59 6.52 -7.34 10.66
N VAL A 60 6.83 -6.67 11.78
CA VAL A 60 7.10 -5.23 11.78
C VAL A 60 8.30 -4.91 10.89
N GLY A 61 9.38 -5.67 10.99
CA GLY A 61 10.56 -5.50 10.14
C GLY A 61 10.24 -5.65 8.66
N VAL A 62 9.42 -6.65 8.29
CA VAL A 62 8.95 -6.85 6.91
C VAL A 62 8.11 -5.66 6.44
N ALA A 63 7.17 -5.16 7.27
CA ALA A 63 6.39 -3.97 6.94
C ALA A 63 7.28 -2.74 6.78
N ALA A 64 8.34 -2.59 7.59
CA ALA A 64 9.29 -1.48 7.48
C ALA A 64 10.06 -1.50 6.17
N VAL A 65 10.54 -2.68 5.74
CA VAL A 65 11.15 -2.85 4.41
C VAL A 65 10.14 -2.49 3.32
N GLY A 66 8.89 -2.97 3.45
CA GLY A 66 7.80 -2.60 2.55
C GLY A 66 7.60 -1.09 2.41
N THR A 67 7.52 -0.38 3.54
CA THR A 67 7.42 1.08 3.58
C THR A 67 8.59 1.76 2.86
N VAL A 68 9.83 1.30 3.09
CA VAL A 68 11.00 1.84 2.38
C VAL A 68 10.84 1.68 0.87
N LEU A 69 10.43 0.50 0.39
CA LEU A 69 10.21 0.27 -1.04
C LEU A 69 9.10 1.15 -1.62
N THR A 70 8.01 1.40 -0.88
CA THR A 70 6.98 2.35 -1.33
C THR A 70 7.52 3.77 -1.49
N ILE A 71 8.39 4.20 -0.59
CA ILE A 71 9.05 5.52 -0.67
C ILE A 71 10.02 5.55 -1.85
N VAL A 72 10.78 4.48 -2.09
CA VAL A 72 11.65 4.37 -3.27
C VAL A 72 10.85 4.52 -4.55
N GLY A 73 9.72 3.82 -4.69
CA GLY A 73 8.83 3.97 -5.86
C GLY A 73 8.40 5.43 -6.07
N THR A 74 7.89 6.09 -5.03
CA THR A 74 7.54 7.52 -5.06
C THR A 74 8.72 8.40 -5.48
N VAL A 75 9.91 8.19 -4.92
CA VAL A 75 11.10 8.99 -5.24
C VAL A 75 11.50 8.80 -6.71
N LEU A 76 11.49 7.56 -7.22
CA LEU A 76 11.89 7.26 -8.60
C LEU A 76 11.01 8.00 -9.63
N VAL A 77 9.69 7.96 -9.47
CA VAL A 77 8.76 8.65 -10.38
C VAL A 77 8.82 10.17 -10.23
N MET A 78 8.83 10.68 -8.99
CA MET A 78 8.82 12.14 -8.77
C MET A 78 10.13 12.82 -9.15
N SER A 79 11.25 12.10 -9.11
CA SER A 79 12.55 12.61 -9.57
C SER A 79 12.77 12.46 -11.08
N GLY A 80 11.86 11.77 -11.79
CA GLY A 80 12.00 11.49 -13.21
C GLY A 80 13.16 10.54 -13.55
N ILE A 81 13.67 9.77 -12.57
CA ILE A 81 14.73 8.78 -12.81
C ILE A 81 14.20 7.59 -13.62
N THR A 82 12.94 7.21 -13.38
CA THR A 82 12.23 6.16 -14.13
C THR A 82 10.86 6.70 -14.58
N GLY A 83 10.26 6.02 -15.54
CA GLY A 83 8.84 6.10 -15.82
C GLY A 83 7.99 5.62 -14.64
N TYR A 84 6.68 5.85 -14.79
CA TYR A 84 5.71 5.50 -13.75
C TYR A 84 5.56 3.99 -13.57
N TYR A 85 5.86 3.19 -14.59
CA TYR A 85 5.61 1.76 -14.55
C TYR A 85 6.60 1.05 -13.63
N LEU A 86 7.91 1.29 -13.81
CA LEU A 86 8.93 0.70 -12.94
C LEU A 86 8.78 1.20 -11.50
N ALA A 87 8.51 2.50 -11.32
CA ALA A 87 8.21 3.06 -10.01
C ALA A 87 6.97 2.42 -9.36
N GLY A 88 5.92 2.15 -10.15
CA GLY A 88 4.73 1.44 -9.73
C GLY A 88 5.02 0.00 -9.29
N LEU A 89 5.95 -0.71 -9.96
CA LEU A 89 6.39 -2.03 -9.54
C LEU A 89 7.10 -2.00 -8.17
N TRP A 90 7.98 -1.03 -7.94
CA TRP A 90 8.61 -0.81 -6.63
C TRP A 90 7.58 -0.56 -5.52
N SER A 91 6.63 0.34 -5.78
CA SER A 91 5.54 0.64 -4.84
C SER A 91 4.67 -0.60 -4.57
N SER A 92 4.30 -1.35 -5.62
CA SER A 92 3.51 -2.58 -5.51
C SER A 92 4.23 -3.66 -4.71
N ALA A 93 5.53 -3.86 -4.93
CA ALA A 93 6.34 -4.77 -4.12
C ALA A 93 6.42 -4.33 -2.65
N GLY A 94 6.57 -3.02 -2.40
CA GLY A 94 6.56 -2.46 -1.05
C GLY A 94 5.24 -2.71 -0.32
N PHE A 95 4.12 -2.43 -0.97
CA PHE A 95 2.80 -2.74 -0.42
C PHE A 95 2.57 -4.24 -0.26
N ALA A 96 3.13 -5.09 -1.13
CA ALA A 96 3.03 -6.53 -0.96
C ALA A 96 3.74 -7.01 0.33
N LEU A 97 4.89 -6.45 0.69
CA LEU A 97 5.55 -6.73 1.97
C LEU A 97 4.74 -6.23 3.17
N ILE A 98 4.06 -5.10 3.06
CA ILE A 98 3.06 -4.67 4.06
C ILE A 98 1.90 -5.69 4.13
N GLY A 99 1.49 -6.26 2.99
CA GLY A 99 0.52 -7.35 2.90
C GLY A 99 0.97 -8.62 3.64
N VAL A 100 2.27 -8.96 3.61
CA VAL A 100 2.84 -10.07 4.41
C VAL A 100 2.59 -9.85 5.90
N TRP A 101 2.70 -8.61 6.39
CA TRP A 101 2.38 -8.31 7.78
C TRP A 101 0.89 -8.55 8.09
N LEU A 102 -0.04 -8.12 7.22
CA LEU A 102 -1.47 -8.36 7.39
C LEU A 102 -1.80 -9.86 7.44
N VAL A 103 -1.21 -10.64 6.52
CA VAL A 103 -1.39 -12.10 6.46
C VAL A 103 -0.80 -12.77 7.70
N GLY A 104 0.42 -12.39 8.08
CA GLY A 104 1.09 -12.93 9.28
C GLY A 104 0.40 -12.57 10.59
N SER A 105 -0.42 -11.51 10.59
CA SER A 105 -1.17 -11.01 11.75
C SER A 105 -2.67 -11.34 11.66
N ALA A 106 -3.05 -12.36 10.89
CA ALA A 106 -4.45 -12.68 10.59
C ALA A 106 -5.36 -12.79 11.82
N ARG A 107 -4.83 -13.27 12.96
CA ARG A 107 -5.61 -13.38 14.21
C ARG A 107 -5.97 -12.01 14.80
N GLN A 108 -5.06 -11.04 14.68
CA GLN A 108 -5.21 -9.68 15.18
C GLN A 108 -6.02 -8.81 14.22
N VAL A 109 -5.80 -8.96 12.90
CA VAL A 109 -6.44 -8.11 11.89
C VAL A 109 -7.78 -8.66 11.40
N GLY A 110 -8.08 -9.93 11.72
CA GLY A 110 -9.31 -10.61 11.31
C GLY A 110 -9.40 -10.87 9.79
N ARG A 111 -10.53 -11.43 9.36
CA ARG A 111 -10.72 -11.91 7.98
C ARG A 111 -10.58 -10.80 6.93
N THR A 112 -11.07 -9.59 7.18
CA THR A 112 -11.02 -8.51 6.19
C THR A 112 -9.60 -7.96 6.02
N GLY A 113 -8.81 -7.89 7.09
CA GLY A 113 -7.40 -7.53 7.00
C GLY A 113 -6.57 -8.60 6.29
N LEU A 114 -6.85 -9.88 6.57
CA LEU A 114 -6.25 -11.02 5.85
C LEU A 114 -6.52 -10.96 4.34
N VAL A 115 -7.78 -10.75 3.94
CA VAL A 115 -8.15 -10.67 2.52
C VAL A 115 -7.43 -9.51 1.82
N ALA A 116 -7.37 -8.34 2.46
CA ALA A 116 -6.60 -7.22 1.94
C ALA A 116 -5.13 -7.60 1.74
N GLY A 117 -4.50 -8.20 2.75
CA GLY A 117 -3.12 -8.67 2.69
C GLY A 117 -2.86 -9.67 1.57
N VAL A 118 -3.72 -10.67 1.39
CA VAL A 118 -3.61 -11.67 0.31
C VAL A 118 -3.65 -11.01 -1.07
N VAL A 119 -4.55 -10.04 -1.29
CA VAL A 119 -4.62 -9.32 -2.57
C VAL A 119 -3.37 -8.46 -2.79
N MET A 120 -2.84 -7.83 -1.73
CA MET A 120 -1.60 -7.06 -1.81
C MET A 120 -0.39 -7.93 -2.18
N LEU A 121 -0.35 -9.21 -1.77
CA LEU A 121 0.74 -10.13 -2.12
C LEU A 121 0.92 -10.34 -3.63
N LEU A 122 -0.09 -10.07 -4.46
CA LEU A 122 0.05 -10.10 -5.91
C LEU A 122 1.15 -9.14 -6.41
N GLY A 123 1.46 -8.08 -5.66
CA GLY A 123 2.55 -7.17 -5.99
C GLY A 123 3.94 -7.83 -6.02
N LEU A 124 4.14 -8.95 -5.30
CA LEU A 124 5.39 -9.70 -5.36
C LEU A 124 5.64 -10.31 -6.75
N ILE A 125 4.60 -10.54 -7.54
CA ILE A 125 4.73 -11.02 -8.91
C ILE A 125 5.49 -10.01 -9.77
N GLY A 126 5.43 -8.71 -9.44
CA GLY A 126 6.11 -7.63 -10.16
C GLY A 126 7.62 -7.54 -9.90
N VAL A 127 8.13 -8.23 -8.88
CA VAL A 127 9.53 -8.11 -8.43
C VAL A 127 10.56 -8.46 -9.51
N PRO A 128 10.39 -9.53 -10.33
CA PRO A 128 11.31 -9.78 -11.44
C PRO A 128 11.38 -8.60 -12.42
N GLY A 129 10.30 -7.83 -12.56
CA GLY A 129 10.22 -6.72 -13.51
C GLY A 129 11.05 -5.53 -13.06
N ILE A 130 11.20 -5.37 -11.74
CA ILE A 130 12.13 -4.42 -11.14
C ILE A 130 13.57 -4.75 -11.55
N PHE A 131 13.99 -6.01 -11.41
CA PHE A 131 15.35 -6.44 -11.76
C PHE A 131 15.62 -6.38 -13.27
N LEU A 132 14.59 -6.54 -14.09
CA LEU A 132 14.67 -6.41 -15.54
C LEU A 132 14.58 -4.96 -16.02
N GLY A 133 14.30 -4.00 -15.13
CA GLY A 133 14.14 -2.59 -15.49
C GLY A 133 12.97 -2.33 -16.43
N ILE A 134 11.88 -3.08 -16.30
CA ILE A 134 10.68 -2.91 -17.14
C ILE A 134 9.97 -1.63 -16.72
N ASP A 135 9.98 -0.64 -17.61
CA ASP A 135 9.52 0.72 -17.31
C ASP A 135 8.54 1.30 -18.35
N ASP A 136 8.33 0.59 -19.45
CA ASP A 136 7.34 0.93 -20.46
C ASP A 136 6.14 -0.01 -20.33
N LEU A 137 4.96 0.57 -20.04
CA LEU A 137 3.72 -0.20 -19.91
C LEU A 137 3.32 -0.87 -21.23
N ASP A 138 3.55 -0.21 -22.35
CA ASP A 138 3.04 -0.67 -23.66
C ASP A 138 3.77 -1.93 -24.15
N THR A 139 4.99 -2.15 -23.65
CA THR A 139 5.83 -3.31 -23.98
C THR A 139 5.99 -4.28 -22.80
N ALA A 140 5.34 -4.01 -21.67
CA ALA A 140 5.46 -4.82 -20.47
C ALA A 140 4.92 -6.26 -20.68
N PRO A 141 5.61 -7.30 -20.18
CA PRO A 141 5.13 -8.67 -20.23
C PRO A 141 3.80 -8.87 -19.47
N VAL A 142 2.88 -9.68 -20.00
CA VAL A 142 1.52 -9.85 -19.43
C VAL A 142 1.49 -10.21 -17.93
N TRP A 143 2.49 -10.93 -17.42
CA TRP A 143 2.54 -11.32 -16.01
C TRP A 143 2.73 -10.13 -15.06
N THR A 144 3.36 -9.03 -15.48
CA THR A 144 3.55 -7.84 -14.62
C THR A 144 2.23 -7.14 -14.34
N PHE A 145 1.22 -7.29 -15.20
CA PHE A 145 -0.12 -6.74 -14.98
C PHE A 145 -0.84 -7.39 -13.80
N VAL A 146 -0.49 -8.62 -13.44
CA VAL A 146 -1.01 -9.27 -12.22
C VAL A 146 -0.56 -8.52 -10.97
N ALA A 147 0.65 -7.95 -10.97
CA ALA A 147 1.11 -7.08 -9.90
C ALA A 147 0.31 -5.78 -9.83
N GLY A 148 -0.27 -5.31 -10.94
CA GLY A 148 -1.20 -4.19 -10.99
C GLY A 148 -2.52 -4.45 -10.24
N ALA A 149 -2.98 -5.70 -10.20
CA ALA A 149 -4.19 -6.07 -9.44
C ALA A 149 -4.02 -5.92 -7.91
N SER A 150 -2.78 -5.83 -7.41
CA SER A 150 -2.49 -5.58 -5.99
C SER A 150 -3.01 -4.22 -5.52
N TRP A 151 -3.25 -3.26 -6.44
CA TRP A 151 -3.84 -1.96 -6.11
C TRP A 151 -5.11 -2.14 -5.29
N ALA A 152 -5.95 -3.13 -5.65
CA ALA A 152 -7.26 -3.28 -5.01
C ALA A 152 -7.10 -3.60 -3.52
N GLY A 153 -6.07 -4.37 -3.18
CA GLY A 153 -5.64 -4.60 -1.81
C GLY A 153 -5.20 -3.29 -1.14
N THR A 154 -4.27 -2.57 -1.77
CA THR A 154 -3.63 -1.36 -1.24
C THR A 154 -4.57 -0.18 -1.03
N TYR A 155 -5.43 0.11 -2.02
CA TYR A 155 -6.21 1.36 -2.08
C TYR A 155 -7.66 1.21 -1.65
N LEU A 156 -8.21 -0.01 -1.69
CA LEU A 156 -9.62 -0.23 -1.38
C LEU A 156 -9.76 -1.08 -0.11
N LEU A 157 -9.24 -2.31 -0.13
CA LEU A 157 -9.49 -3.28 0.93
C LEU A 157 -8.76 -2.91 2.23
N PHE A 158 -7.51 -2.49 2.14
CA PHE A 158 -6.70 -2.17 3.31
C PHE A 158 -7.16 -0.87 4.01
N PRO A 159 -7.45 0.24 3.29
CA PRO A 159 -8.10 1.42 3.87
C PRO A 159 -9.48 1.11 4.46
N ALA A 160 -10.28 0.26 3.81
CA ALA A 160 -11.57 -0.17 4.35
C ALA A 160 -11.43 -0.97 5.66
N TRP A 161 -10.43 -1.86 5.74
CA TRP A 161 -10.10 -2.56 6.98
C TRP A 161 -9.67 -1.59 8.08
N SER A 162 -8.81 -0.61 7.76
CA SER A 162 -8.34 0.41 8.68
C SER A 162 -9.49 1.25 9.23
N LEU A 163 -10.47 1.61 8.39
CA LEU A 163 -11.66 2.35 8.80
C LEU A 163 -12.53 1.54 9.76
N ARG A 164 -12.64 0.23 9.51
CA ARG A 164 -13.35 -0.69 10.40
C ARG A 164 -12.63 -0.77 11.76
N LEU A 165 -11.31 -0.92 11.78
CA LEU A 165 -10.51 -0.94 13.00
C LEU A 165 -10.75 0.33 13.83
N ALA A 166 -10.71 1.51 13.20
CA ALA A 166 -10.97 2.78 13.88
C ALA A 166 -12.38 2.87 14.52
N ARG A 167 -13.38 2.22 13.92
CA ARG A 167 -14.76 2.16 14.44
C ARG A 167 -14.89 1.20 15.62
N GLN A 168 -14.14 0.10 15.63
CA GLN A 168 -14.16 -0.88 16.73
C GLN A 168 -13.56 -0.28 18.00
N ASP A 169 -12.39 0.37 17.91
CA ASP A 169 -11.77 1.09 19.03
C ASP A 169 -12.73 2.11 19.68
N ARG A 170 -13.58 2.77 18.88
CA ARG A 170 -14.56 3.74 19.37
C ARG A 170 -15.65 3.04 20.20
N ALA A 171 -16.15 1.91 19.74
CA ALA A 171 -17.21 1.17 20.44
C ALA A 171 -16.72 0.66 21.80
N GLU A 172 -15.49 0.16 21.87
CA GLU A 172 -14.87 -0.32 23.11
C GLU A 172 -14.60 0.81 24.11
N SER A 173 -14.31 2.04 23.65
CA SER A 173 -14.08 3.18 24.55
C SER A 173 -15.35 3.77 25.20
N VAL A 174 -16.54 3.37 24.76
CA VAL A 174 -17.84 3.90 25.25
C VAL A 174 -18.61 2.84 26.07
N ALA A 175 -18.18 1.58 26.02
CA ALA A 175 -18.73 0.46 26.80
C ALA A 175 -18.07 0.36 28.18
#